data_AF-A0A845ZYI0-F1
#
_entry.id   AF-A0A845ZYI0-F1
#
_cell.length_a   1.000
_cell.length_b   1.000
_cell.length_c   1.000
_cell.angle_alpha   90.00
_cell.angle_beta   90.00
_cell.angle_gamma   90.00
#
_symmetry.space_group_name_H-M   'P 1'
#
loop_
_entity.id
_entity.type
_entity.pdbx_description
1 polymer ?
#
loop_
_entity_poly.entity_id
_entity_poly.type
_entity_poly.pdbx_seq_one_letter_code
_entity_poly.pdbx_strand_id
1 'polypeptide(L)'
;YNFQKRQQPYIKFIIIRDLRDTIVSGYFSFKISHTLVTDNISKLRKTLNTLSKEEGLLHLMDTIVNRLDYHNLQLSWLNDEALFKYEDLLADEYKVFEQIIDHCQINIDRQHLHEIIRQNSFESMTGGRKRGQEDVTSHQRKAVPGQWREHFSDRVKEKFKQHFGDLLIKTGYEKDMNW
;
A
#
# COMPACT_ATOMS: atom_id res chain seq x y z
N TYR A 1 -5.28 3.74 -18.23
CA TYR A 1 -5.00 2.30 -18.15
C TYR A 1 -6.32 1.58 -18.12
N ASN A 2 -6.63 0.80 -19.15
CA ASN A 2 -7.88 0.04 -19.21
C ASN A 2 -7.64 -1.28 -18.45
N PHE A 3 -7.95 -1.32 -17.14
CA PHE A 3 -7.81 -2.52 -16.29
C PHE A 3 -8.89 -3.56 -16.58
N GLN A 4 -9.26 -3.76 -17.85
CA GLN A 4 -10.15 -4.85 -18.20
C GLN A 4 -9.40 -6.16 -17.98
N LYS A 5 -9.87 -6.91 -16.97
CA LYS A 5 -9.44 -8.26 -16.62
C LYS A 5 -9.28 -9.04 -17.93
N ARG A 6 -8.05 -9.47 -18.26
CA ARG A 6 -7.84 -10.41 -19.38
C ARG A 6 -8.78 -11.60 -19.15
N GLN A 7 -9.29 -12.20 -20.22
CA GLN A 7 -10.10 -13.42 -20.17
C GLN A 7 -9.19 -14.59 -20.59
N GLN A 8 -9.38 -15.80 -20.01
CA GLN A 8 -8.62 -17.07 -20.15
C GLN A 8 -7.64 -17.38 -19.00
N PRO A 9 -7.51 -18.66 -18.57
CA PRO A 9 -7.58 -19.01 -17.15
C PRO A 9 -6.35 -18.56 -16.38
N TYR A 10 -6.55 -17.63 -15.46
CA TYR A 10 -5.61 -17.28 -14.42
C TYR A 10 -6.30 -17.47 -13.07
N ILE A 11 -5.53 -17.94 -12.10
CA ILE A 11 -5.87 -17.75 -10.70
C ILE A 11 -5.26 -16.41 -10.28
N LYS A 12 -6.08 -15.55 -9.66
CA LYS A 12 -5.63 -14.26 -9.14
C LYS A 12 -5.93 -14.18 -7.66
N PHE A 13 -5.10 -13.41 -6.98
CA PHE A 13 -5.38 -12.84 -5.68
C PHE A 13 -5.10 -11.35 -5.75
N ILE A 14 -5.70 -10.60 -4.83
CA ILE A 14 -5.57 -9.14 -4.74
C ILE A 14 -5.18 -8.80 -3.32
N ILE A 15 -4.20 -7.91 -3.17
CA ILE A 15 -3.83 -7.34 -1.87
C ILE A 15 -4.18 -5.85 -1.93
N ILE A 16 -5.09 -5.42 -1.06
CA ILE A 16 -5.36 -4.00 -0.82
C ILE A 16 -4.60 -3.54 0.42
N ARG A 17 -4.42 -2.23 0.54
CA ARG A 17 -3.79 -1.59 1.68
C ARG A 17 -4.59 -0.35 2.04
N ASP A 18 -4.61 0.02 3.31
CA ASP A 18 -5.21 1.27 3.76
C ASP A 18 -4.68 2.42 2.88
N LEU A 19 -5.60 3.10 2.17
CA LEU A 19 -5.22 4.11 1.21
C LEU A 19 -4.52 5.30 1.88
N ARG A 20 -4.80 5.55 3.17
CA ARG A 20 -4.12 6.58 3.96
C ARG A 20 -2.65 6.24 4.15
N ASP A 21 -2.35 5.02 4.56
CA ASP A 21 -0.96 4.54 4.68
C ASP A 21 -0.26 4.42 3.32
N THR A 22 -1.03 4.12 2.27
CA THR A 22 -0.52 4.11 0.89
C THR A 22 -0.06 5.50 0.47
N ILE A 23 -0.81 6.56 0.78
CA ILE A 23 -0.41 7.95 0.53
C ILE A 23 0.85 8.32 1.32
N VAL A 24 0.90 8.00 2.61
CA VAL A 24 2.09 8.28 3.44
C VAL A 24 3.33 7.56 2.90
N SER A 25 3.19 6.28 2.59
CA SER A 25 4.27 5.48 2.00
C SER A 25 4.71 6.06 0.66
N GLY A 26 3.75 6.44 -0.19
CA GLY A 26 4.01 7.08 -1.48
C GLY A 26 4.75 8.40 -1.33
N TYR A 27 4.39 9.25 -0.35
CA TYR A 27 5.04 10.53 -0.11
C TYR A 27 6.55 10.37 0.13
N PHE A 28 6.94 9.53 1.10
CA PHE A 28 8.36 9.28 1.37
C PHE A 28 9.07 8.61 0.19
N SER A 29 8.40 7.65 -0.47
CA SER A 29 8.99 6.95 -1.60
C SER A 29 9.27 7.91 -2.77
N PHE A 30 8.28 8.65 -3.26
CA PHE A 30 8.48 9.56 -4.39
C PHE A 30 9.43 10.70 -4.04
N LYS A 31 9.36 11.24 -2.82
CA LYS A 31 10.24 12.31 -2.35
C LYS A 31 11.70 11.89 -2.20
N ILE A 32 11.97 10.62 -1.81
CA ILE A 32 13.30 10.17 -1.39
C ILE A 32 13.74 8.91 -2.13
N SER A 33 13.13 7.75 -1.83
CA SER A 33 13.75 6.44 -2.09
C SER A 33 13.41 5.80 -3.43
N HIS A 34 12.36 6.24 -4.13
CA HIS A 34 11.94 5.62 -5.39
C HIS A 34 12.98 5.82 -6.50
N THR A 35 13.26 4.82 -7.31
CA THR A 35 14.21 4.97 -8.42
C THR A 35 13.69 5.96 -9.46
N LEU A 36 14.55 6.82 -10.01
CA LEU A 36 14.19 7.79 -11.04
C LEU A 36 14.08 7.11 -12.41
N VAL A 37 13.05 6.29 -12.58
CA VAL A 37 12.82 5.53 -13.82
C VAL A 37 12.16 6.35 -14.92
N THR A 38 11.58 7.51 -14.60
CA THR A 38 10.96 8.42 -15.59
C THR A 38 11.14 9.89 -15.21
N ASP A 39 11.07 10.78 -16.21
CA ASP A 39 11.09 12.23 -16.00
C ASP A 39 9.95 12.73 -15.10
N ASN A 40 8.78 12.09 -15.17
CA ASN A 40 7.65 12.46 -14.32
C ASN A 40 7.94 12.22 -12.84
N ILE A 41 8.61 11.11 -12.51
CA ILE A 41 9.03 10.83 -11.12
C ILE A 41 10.11 11.82 -10.67
N SER A 42 11.05 12.16 -11.55
CA SER A 42 12.06 13.19 -11.26
C SER A 42 11.45 14.56 -10.98
N LYS A 43 10.47 14.98 -11.79
CA LYS A 43 9.71 16.22 -11.58
C LYS A 43 8.91 16.18 -10.28
N LEU A 44 8.16 15.11 -10.04
CA LEU A 44 7.41 14.92 -8.79
C LEU A 44 8.32 15.00 -7.57
N ARG A 45 9.49 14.34 -7.60
CA ARG A 45 10.49 14.43 -6.53
C ARG A 45 10.93 15.87 -6.28
N LYS A 46 11.26 16.62 -7.33
CA LYS A 46 11.67 18.04 -7.20
C LYS A 46 10.55 18.84 -6.54
N THR A 47 9.31 18.70 -6.99
CA THR A 47 8.13 19.36 -6.41
C THR A 47 7.93 18.99 -4.94
N LEU A 48 7.94 17.69 -4.60
CA LEU A 48 7.79 17.24 -3.21
C LEU A 48 8.94 17.71 -2.29
N ASN A 49 10.09 18.06 -2.85
CA ASN A 49 11.21 18.64 -2.10
C ASN A 49 11.12 20.15 -1.90
N THR A 50 10.25 20.86 -2.62
CA THR A 50 9.95 22.28 -2.36
C THR A 50 8.74 22.50 -1.47
N LEU A 51 7.87 21.50 -1.31
CA LEU A 51 6.65 21.59 -0.52
C LEU A 51 6.88 21.23 0.95
N SER A 52 6.04 21.78 1.84
CA SER A 52 5.90 21.26 3.20
C SER A 52 5.33 19.83 3.17
N LYS A 53 5.43 19.09 4.28
CA LYS A 53 4.86 17.74 4.38
C LYS A 53 3.35 17.74 4.12
N GLU A 54 2.62 18.70 4.70
CA GLU A 54 1.17 18.85 4.50
C GLU A 54 0.84 19.08 3.01
N GLU A 55 1.48 20.07 2.38
CA GLU A 55 1.25 20.40 0.96
C GLU A 55 1.68 19.25 0.04
N GLY A 56 2.75 18.54 0.38
CA GLY A 56 3.21 17.38 -0.37
C GLY A 56 2.23 16.20 -0.33
N LEU A 57 1.60 15.94 0.82
CA LEU A 57 0.57 14.91 0.96
C LEU A 57 -0.71 15.28 0.17
N LEU A 58 -1.15 16.54 0.25
CA LEU A 58 -2.27 17.06 -0.54
C LEU A 58 -1.98 16.96 -2.05
N HIS A 59 -0.79 17.39 -2.46
CA HIS A 59 -0.36 17.29 -3.85
C HIS A 59 -0.36 15.85 -4.36
N LEU A 60 0.12 14.89 -3.55
CA LEU A 60 0.15 13.48 -3.93
C LEU A 60 -1.26 12.89 -4.08
N MET A 61 -2.17 13.25 -3.17
CA MET A 61 -3.58 12.86 -3.27
C MET A 61 -4.19 13.30 -4.61
N ASP A 62 -3.99 14.56 -5.00
CA ASP A 62 -4.56 15.09 -6.23
C ASP A 62 -3.86 14.56 -7.50
N THR A 63 -2.53 14.44 -7.48
CA THR A 63 -1.75 14.12 -8.69
C THR A 63 -1.55 12.64 -8.98
N ILE A 64 -1.59 11.80 -7.96
CA ILE A 64 -1.39 10.34 -8.11
C ILE A 64 -2.67 9.60 -7.78
N VAL A 65 -3.22 9.78 -6.58
CA VAL A 65 -4.34 8.94 -6.11
C VAL A 65 -5.63 9.24 -6.88
N ASN A 66 -5.97 10.52 -7.02
CA ASN A 66 -7.12 10.95 -7.80
C ASN A 66 -6.91 10.73 -9.31
N ARG A 67 -5.75 11.13 -9.83
CA ARG A 67 -5.47 11.01 -11.27
C ARG A 67 -5.42 9.56 -11.77
N LEU A 68 -4.91 8.64 -10.96
CA LEU A 68 -4.85 7.21 -11.30
C LEU A 68 -6.07 6.43 -10.80
N ASP A 69 -7.04 7.13 -10.22
CA ASP A 69 -8.32 6.58 -9.78
C ASP A 69 -8.18 5.37 -8.84
N TYR A 70 -7.30 5.50 -7.85
CA TYR A 70 -7.04 4.43 -6.88
C TYR A 70 -8.30 4.09 -6.07
N HIS A 71 -9.19 5.07 -5.92
CA HIS A 71 -10.51 4.88 -5.35
C HIS A 71 -11.30 3.81 -6.11
N ASN A 72 -11.61 4.05 -7.38
CA ASN A 72 -12.41 3.11 -8.15
C ASN A 72 -11.66 1.81 -8.42
N LEU A 73 -10.33 1.86 -8.47
CA LEU A 73 -9.49 0.67 -8.58
C LEU A 73 -9.71 -0.28 -7.39
N GLN A 74 -9.56 0.20 -6.14
CA GLN A 74 -9.80 -0.63 -4.96
C GLN A 74 -11.26 -1.07 -4.86
N LEU A 75 -12.22 -0.18 -5.16
CA LEU A 75 -13.64 -0.56 -5.16
C LEU A 75 -13.95 -1.69 -6.15
N SER A 76 -13.31 -1.70 -7.32
CA SER A 76 -13.51 -2.73 -8.33
C SER A 76 -13.07 -4.14 -7.91
N TRP A 77 -12.33 -4.23 -6.80
CA TRP A 77 -11.76 -5.47 -6.28
C TRP A 77 -12.46 -6.02 -5.05
N LEU A 78 -13.38 -5.27 -4.45
CA LEU A 78 -14.02 -5.66 -3.18
C LEU A 78 -14.81 -6.97 -3.25
N ASN A 79 -15.26 -7.35 -4.45
CA ASN A 79 -16.03 -8.57 -4.69
C ASN A 79 -15.19 -9.71 -5.28
N ASP A 80 -13.86 -9.57 -5.33
CA ASP A 80 -12.98 -10.66 -5.78
C ASP A 80 -12.82 -11.70 -4.65
N GLU A 81 -12.84 -12.99 -5.01
CA GLU A 81 -12.89 -14.11 -4.06
C GLU A 81 -11.64 -14.24 -3.18
N ALA A 82 -10.49 -13.84 -3.69
CA ALA A 82 -9.20 -13.89 -2.99
C ALA A 82 -8.65 -12.48 -2.76
N LEU A 83 -9.33 -11.73 -1.90
CA LEU A 83 -8.95 -10.40 -1.47
C LEU A 83 -8.31 -10.45 -0.07
N PHE A 84 -7.09 -9.94 0.03
CA PHE A 84 -6.32 -9.86 1.27
C PHE A 84 -6.01 -8.41 1.62
N LYS A 85 -5.80 -8.13 2.91
CA LYS A 85 -5.27 -6.84 3.35
C LYS A 85 -3.77 -6.95 3.61
N TYR A 86 -3.03 -5.93 3.22
CA TYR A 86 -1.61 -5.82 3.53
C TYR A 86 -1.37 -5.85 5.05
N GLU A 87 -2.32 -5.33 5.82
CA GLU A 87 -2.27 -5.34 7.28
C GLU A 87 -2.35 -6.76 7.87
N ASP A 88 -3.03 -7.71 7.19
CA ASP A 88 -3.05 -9.11 7.60
C ASP A 88 -1.69 -9.78 7.36
N LEU A 89 -0.99 -9.42 6.28
CA LEU A 89 0.41 -9.85 6.04
C LEU A 89 1.35 -9.30 7.12
N LEU A 90 1.10 -8.07 7.60
CA LEU A 90 1.87 -7.52 8.71
C LEU A 90 1.55 -8.22 10.04
N ALA A 91 0.34 -8.74 10.23
CA ALA A 91 -0.02 -9.47 11.42
C ALA A 91 0.54 -10.90 11.42
N ASP A 92 0.40 -11.62 10.30
CA ASP A 92 0.79 -13.02 10.15
C ASP A 92 1.06 -13.35 8.67
N GLU A 93 2.28 -13.08 8.20
CA GLU A 93 2.67 -13.33 6.81
C GLU A 93 2.62 -14.82 6.45
N TYR A 94 2.91 -15.72 7.39
CA TYR A 94 2.89 -17.17 7.16
C TYR A 94 1.48 -17.64 6.83
N LYS A 95 0.52 -17.32 7.68
CA LYS A 95 -0.88 -17.69 7.47
C LYS A 95 -1.45 -17.14 6.17
N VAL A 96 -1.17 -15.88 5.85
CA VAL A 96 -1.71 -15.25 4.63
C VAL A 96 -1.07 -15.86 3.37
N PHE A 97 0.25 -16.09 3.37
CA PHE A 97 0.88 -16.73 2.21
C PHE A 97 0.46 -18.20 2.03
N GLU A 98 0.19 -18.94 3.10
CA GLU A 98 -0.41 -20.27 3.01
C GLU A 98 -1.77 -20.23 2.28
N GLN A 99 -2.65 -19.30 2.67
CA GLN A 99 -3.94 -19.09 2.00
C GLN A 99 -3.77 -18.70 0.53
N ILE A 100 -2.80 -17.84 0.21
CA ILE A 100 -2.52 -17.42 -1.16
C ILE A 100 -2.04 -18.61 -2.00
N ILE A 101 -1.09 -19.42 -1.51
CA ILE A 101 -0.58 -20.54 -2.31
C ILE A 101 -1.62 -21.65 -2.50
N ASP A 102 -2.48 -21.87 -1.51
CA ASP A 102 -3.58 -22.84 -1.59
C ASP A 102 -4.60 -22.39 -2.63
N HIS A 103 -5.01 -21.11 -2.59
CA HIS A 103 -5.89 -20.50 -3.58
C HIS A 103 -5.28 -20.58 -4.99
N CYS A 104 -4.00 -20.22 -5.11
CA CYS A 104 -3.25 -20.26 -6.37
C CYS A 104 -2.90 -21.67 -6.84
N GLN A 105 -3.21 -22.71 -6.06
CA GLN A 105 -2.91 -24.11 -6.36
C GLN A 105 -1.42 -24.34 -6.66
N ILE A 106 -0.54 -23.62 -5.96
CA ILE A 106 0.91 -23.76 -6.10
C ILE A 106 1.37 -24.94 -5.25
N ASN A 107 1.89 -25.97 -5.90
CA ASN A 107 2.39 -27.16 -5.23
C ASN A 107 3.77 -26.90 -4.61
N ILE A 108 3.80 -26.60 -3.31
CA ILE A 108 5.01 -26.42 -2.51
C ILE A 108 4.74 -26.94 -1.10
N ASP A 109 5.73 -27.58 -0.48
CA ASP A 109 5.61 -28.01 0.91
C ASP A 109 5.67 -26.81 1.86
N ARG A 110 5.01 -26.92 3.02
CA ARG A 110 4.91 -25.81 3.98
C ARG A 110 6.25 -25.37 4.53
N GLN A 111 7.20 -26.30 4.70
CA GLN A 111 8.53 -25.96 5.21
C GLN A 111 9.27 -25.06 4.22
N HIS A 112 9.30 -25.43 2.95
CA HIS A 112 9.92 -24.64 1.90
C HIS A 112 9.22 -23.28 1.73
N LEU A 113 7.88 -23.23 1.77
CA LEU A 113 7.15 -21.96 1.79
C LEU A 113 7.62 -21.07 2.95
N HIS A 114 7.69 -21.60 4.17
CA HIS A 114 8.10 -20.85 5.36
C HIS A 114 9.54 -20.34 5.25
N GLU A 115 10.42 -21.11 4.63
CA GLU A 115 11.79 -20.68 4.35
C GLU A 115 11.83 -19.49 3.36
N ILE A 116 11.04 -19.55 2.28
CA ILE A 116 10.90 -18.45 1.32
C ILE A 116 10.37 -17.20 2.01
N ILE A 117 9.30 -17.33 2.81
CA ILE A 117 8.72 -16.21 3.57
C ILE A 117 9.77 -15.60 4.49
N ARG A 118 10.48 -16.42 5.27
CA ARG A 118 11.53 -15.95 6.18
C ARG A 118 12.64 -15.18 5.45
N GLN A 119 13.09 -15.68 4.30
CA GLN A 119 14.14 -15.04 3.49
C GLN A 119 13.68 -13.71 2.88
N ASN A 120 12.38 -13.55 2.62
CA ASN A 120 11.78 -12.34 2.05
C ASN A 120 11.07 -11.45 3.08
N SER A 121 11.17 -11.79 4.37
CA SER A 121 10.63 -10.98 5.47
C SER A 121 11.25 -9.58 5.49
N PHE A 122 10.55 -8.63 6.10
CA PHE A 122 11.03 -7.25 6.24
C PHE A 122 12.44 -7.20 6.84
N GLU A 123 12.67 -7.94 7.92
CA GLU A 123 13.96 -8.03 8.60
C GLU A 123 15.06 -8.52 7.66
N SER A 124 14.82 -9.59 6.92
CA SER A 124 15.80 -10.12 5.96
C SER A 124 16.10 -9.13 4.83
N MET A 125 15.06 -8.51 4.27
CA MET A 125 15.18 -7.55 3.15
C MET A 125 15.84 -6.22 3.55
N THR A 126 15.87 -5.90 4.83
CA THR A 126 16.38 -4.62 5.35
C THR A 126 17.70 -4.75 6.11
N GLY A 127 18.36 -5.91 6.04
CA GLY A 127 19.62 -6.15 6.74
C GLY A 127 19.46 -6.24 8.27
N GLY A 128 18.30 -6.69 8.74
CA GLY A 128 18.00 -6.94 10.15
C GLY A 128 17.21 -5.86 10.87
N ARG A 129 16.76 -4.79 10.18
CA ARG A 129 15.90 -3.78 10.82
C ARG A 129 14.58 -4.42 11.22
N LYS A 130 14.16 -4.16 12.46
CA LYS A 130 12.87 -4.62 12.98
C LYS A 130 11.75 -3.75 12.44
N ARG A 131 10.58 -4.34 12.19
CA ARG A 131 9.35 -3.56 11.89
C ARG A 131 9.17 -2.46 12.94
N GLY A 132 8.81 -1.26 12.49
CA GLY A 132 8.73 -0.06 13.34
C GLY A 132 9.99 0.81 13.31
N GLN A 133 11.16 0.26 12.97
CA GLN A 133 12.41 1.03 12.83
C GLN A 133 12.45 1.71 11.46
N GLU A 134 12.22 3.02 11.45
CA GLU A 134 12.11 3.80 10.23
C GLU A 134 13.47 4.05 9.57
N ASP A 135 13.51 3.87 8.25
CA ASP A 135 14.52 4.44 7.36
C ASP A 135 13.84 5.01 6.12
N VAL A 136 13.78 6.34 6.01
CA VAL A 136 13.12 7.04 4.90
C VAL A 136 13.87 6.94 3.57
N THR A 137 15.15 6.54 3.60
CA THR A 137 15.96 6.33 2.39
C THR A 137 15.76 4.93 1.82
N SER A 138 15.23 4.00 2.61
CA SER A 138 14.86 2.66 2.17
C SER A 138 13.48 2.64 1.50
N HIS A 139 13.30 1.75 0.52
CA HIS A 139 11.98 1.45 -0.03
C HIS A 139 11.08 0.80 1.03
N GLN A 140 11.63 -0.15 1.79
CA GLN A 140 10.99 -0.78 2.95
C GLN A 140 11.14 0.11 4.18
N ARG A 141 10.39 1.22 4.24
CA ARG A 141 10.60 2.28 5.25
C ARG A 141 10.42 1.82 6.71
N LYS A 142 9.23 1.34 7.09
CA LYS A 142 8.87 1.07 8.51
C LYS A 142 8.01 -0.20 8.73
N ALA A 143 7.28 -0.67 7.71
CA ALA A 143 6.44 -1.89 7.74
C ALA A 143 5.52 -2.05 8.98
N VAL A 144 4.82 -0.97 9.36
CA VAL A 144 3.77 -0.98 10.38
C VAL A 144 2.51 -0.29 9.84
N PRO A 145 1.30 -0.73 10.22
CA PRO A 145 0.06 -0.10 9.82
C PRO A 145 -0.25 1.15 10.68
N GLY A 146 -1.16 1.99 10.21
CA GLY A 146 -1.71 3.13 10.95
C GLY A 146 -0.81 4.36 11.04
N GLN A 147 0.26 4.43 10.26
CA GLN A 147 1.22 5.53 10.31
C GLN A 147 0.62 6.86 9.87
N TRP A 148 -0.42 6.82 9.03
CA TRP A 148 -1.17 8.02 8.64
C TRP A 148 -1.60 8.88 9.83
N ARG A 149 -1.85 8.30 11.00
CA ARG A 149 -2.22 9.05 12.22
C ARG A 149 -1.14 10.04 12.68
N GLU A 150 0.13 9.75 12.39
CA GLU A 150 1.27 10.61 12.72
C GLU A 150 1.58 11.65 11.62
N HIS A 151 1.03 11.46 10.41
CA HIS A 151 1.40 12.25 9.23
C HIS A 151 0.28 13.13 8.71
N PHE A 152 -0.98 12.74 8.88
CA PHE A 152 -2.13 13.53 8.45
C PHE A 152 -2.40 14.63 9.47
N SER A 153 -2.38 15.89 9.02
CA SER A 153 -3.03 16.97 9.75
C SER A 153 -4.55 16.92 9.53
N ASP A 154 -5.31 17.70 10.31
CA ASP A 154 -6.76 17.82 10.13
C ASP A 154 -7.13 18.24 8.71
N ARG A 155 -6.35 19.15 8.10
CA ARG A 155 -6.57 19.57 6.71
C ARG A 155 -6.38 18.43 5.70
N VAL A 156 -5.35 17.59 5.89
CA VAL A 156 -5.10 16.42 5.04
C VAL A 156 -6.19 15.36 5.23
N LYS A 157 -6.61 15.15 6.48
CA LYS A 157 -7.68 14.23 6.85
C LYS A 157 -9.01 14.64 6.20
N GLU A 158 -9.34 15.92 6.25
CA GLU A 158 -10.59 16.44 5.70
C GLU A 158 -10.61 16.32 4.18
N LYS A 159 -9.49 16.65 3.52
CA LYS A 159 -9.33 16.43 2.09
C LYS A 159 -9.45 14.96 1.71
N PHE A 160 -8.85 14.05 2.50
CA PHE A 160 -8.96 12.62 2.26
C PHE A 160 -10.42 12.15 2.40
N LYS A 161 -11.13 12.56 3.46
CA LYS A 161 -12.54 12.19 3.69
C LYS A 161 -13.44 12.60 2.53
N GLN A 162 -13.23 13.80 1.97
CA GLN A 162 -14.00 14.31 0.83
C GLN A 162 -13.89 13.42 -0.42
N HIS A 163 -12.75 12.77 -0.63
CA HIS A 163 -12.47 12.01 -1.85
C HIS A 163 -12.59 10.49 -1.67
N PHE A 164 -12.27 9.98 -0.48
CA PHE A 164 -12.01 8.55 -0.26
C PHE A 164 -12.61 8.01 1.05
N GLY A 165 -13.38 8.82 1.78
CA GLY A 165 -13.91 8.40 3.08
C GLY A 165 -14.83 7.17 2.99
N ASP A 166 -15.64 7.09 1.94
CA ASP A 166 -16.55 5.96 1.70
C ASP A 166 -15.78 4.68 1.34
N LEU A 167 -14.64 4.77 0.66
CA LEU A 167 -13.77 3.63 0.39
C LEU A 167 -13.33 2.96 1.69
N LEU A 168 -12.95 3.72 2.72
CA LEU A 168 -12.52 3.15 4.00
C LEU A 168 -13.64 2.37 4.71
N ILE A 169 -14.88 2.82 4.56
CA ILE A 169 -16.06 2.13 5.08
C ILE A 169 -16.29 0.84 4.27
N LYS A 170 -16.28 0.92 2.95
CA LYS A 170 -16.52 -0.23 2.05
C LYS A 170 -15.44 -1.32 2.14
N THR A 171 -14.19 -0.93 2.40
CA THR A 171 -13.06 -1.84 2.64
C THR A 171 -13.02 -2.35 4.10
N GLY A 172 -13.87 -1.82 4.99
CA GLY A 172 -13.90 -2.16 6.40
C GLY A 172 -12.65 -1.71 7.17
N TYR A 173 -11.92 -0.70 6.70
CA TYR A 173 -10.87 -0.04 7.49
C TYR A 173 -11.47 0.90 8.55
N GLU A 174 -12.68 1.42 8.31
CA GLU A 174 -13.41 2.28 9.24
C GLU A 174 -14.90 1.92 9.25
N LYS A 175 -15.62 2.30 10.31
CA LYS A 175 -17.06 1.99 10.45
C LYS A 175 -17.96 3.05 9.82
N ASP A 176 -17.57 4.32 9.93
CA ASP A 176 -18.33 5.48 9.47
C ASP A 176 -17.37 6.66 9.22
N MET A 177 -17.86 7.87 8.95
CA MET A 177 -17.03 9.05 8.63
C MET A 177 -16.41 9.75 9.85
N ASN A 178 -16.64 9.27 11.07
CA ASN A 178 -16.19 9.91 12.32
C ASN A 178 -14.79 9.49 12.78
N TRP A 179 -14.07 8.68 11.99
CA TRP A 179 -12.67 8.33 12.26
C TRP A 179 -11.72 9.52 12.22
#